data_AF-A0A9P4Y8V4-F1
#
_entry.id   AF-A0A9P4Y8V4-F1
#
_cell.length_a   1.000
_cell.length_b   1.000
_cell.length_c   1.000
_cell.angle_alpha   90.00
_cell.angle_beta   90.00
_cell.angle_gamma   90.00
#
_symmetry.space_group_name_H-M   'P 1'
#
loop_
_entity.id
_entity.type
_entity.pdbx_description
1 polymer ?
#
loop_
_entity_poly.entity_id
_entity_poly.type
_entity_poly.pdbx_seq_one_letter_code
_entity_poly.pdbx_strand_id
1 'polypeptide(L)'
;MSSSSQAVPNAVSVNQLGLSGDEIVALQHAQREAAIAAGGGSSSSRAASRASSQGLLLLDSGSLAQLGRHFERLMQQISQQLDHLTEQSQQVTMAVYDQAGNLIDNADAEILRFHTIMGQIDELETEFDRIRHIRDIVRGFRHRVQEMERALDASQS
;
A
#
# COMPACT_ATOMS: atom_id res chain seq x y z
N MET A 1 9.50 -41.35 -54.52
CA MET A 1 10.87 -41.61 -54.01
C MET A 1 11.56 -40.26 -53.93
N SER A 2 12.04 -39.71 -52.83
CA SER A 2 12.15 -40.15 -51.44
C SER A 2 12.25 -38.86 -50.62
N SER A 3 11.30 -38.62 -49.70
CA SER A 3 11.42 -37.53 -48.74
C SER A 3 12.47 -37.96 -47.73
N SER A 4 13.68 -37.43 -47.83
CA SER A 4 14.74 -37.64 -46.85
C SER A 4 14.26 -37.11 -45.50
N SER A 5 13.89 -38.03 -44.62
CA SER A 5 13.72 -37.77 -43.20
C SER A 5 15.07 -37.35 -42.64
N GLN A 6 15.33 -36.04 -42.59
CA GLN A 6 16.39 -35.49 -41.76
C GLN A 6 16.01 -35.79 -40.31
N ALA A 7 16.57 -36.88 -39.77
CA ALA A 7 16.57 -37.13 -38.33
C ALA A 7 17.16 -35.88 -37.66
N VAL A 8 16.36 -35.21 -36.82
CA VAL A 8 16.84 -34.14 -35.96
C VAL A 8 17.71 -34.80 -34.91
N PRO A 9 19.05 -34.68 -34.95
CA PRO A 9 19.87 -35.23 -33.89
C PRO A 9 19.62 -34.38 -32.64
N ASN A 10 19.45 -35.01 -31.47
CA ASN A 10 19.28 -34.35 -30.16
C ASN A 10 17.90 -33.73 -29.81
N ALA A 11 16.81 -34.49 -30.01
CA ALA A 11 15.51 -34.18 -29.40
C ALA A 11 15.15 -35.24 -28.34
N VAL A 12 14.95 -34.83 -27.08
CA VAL A 12 14.53 -35.73 -25.98
C VAL A 12 13.05 -35.52 -25.69
N SER A 13 12.35 -36.61 -25.37
CA SER A 13 10.96 -36.51 -24.95
C SER A 13 10.85 -35.80 -23.61
N VAL A 14 9.95 -34.82 -23.55
CA VAL A 14 9.67 -34.02 -22.36
C VAL A 14 9.29 -34.91 -21.15
N ASN A 15 8.60 -36.03 -21.39
CA ASN A 15 8.17 -36.96 -20.34
C ASN A 15 9.33 -37.72 -19.66
N GLN A 16 10.52 -37.70 -20.26
CA GLN A 16 11.72 -38.37 -19.71
C GLN A 16 12.48 -37.47 -18.73
N LEU A 17 12.13 -36.19 -18.64
CA LEU A 17 12.81 -35.21 -17.78
C LEU A 17 12.28 -35.20 -16.33
N GLY A 18 11.22 -35.97 -16.04
CA GLY A 18 10.64 -36.03 -14.69
C GLY A 18 10.04 -34.71 -14.19
N LEU A 19 9.83 -33.75 -15.09
CA LEU A 19 9.27 -32.43 -14.80
C LEU A 19 7.75 -32.50 -14.71
N SER A 20 7.16 -31.72 -13.81
CA SER A 20 5.71 -31.50 -13.77
C SER A 20 5.23 -30.72 -15.00
N GLY A 21 3.93 -30.82 -15.31
CA GLY A 21 3.34 -30.17 -16.48
C GLY A 21 3.60 -28.66 -16.55
N ASP A 22 3.63 -28.00 -15.40
CA ASP A 22 3.85 -26.56 -15.32
C ASP A 22 5.33 -26.18 -15.54
N GLU A 23 6.25 -26.98 -14.99
CA GLU A 23 7.69 -26.82 -15.20
C GLU A 23 8.08 -27.01 -16.67
N ILE A 24 7.40 -27.92 -17.35
CA ILE A 24 7.55 -28.15 -18.79
C ILE A 24 7.16 -26.90 -19.58
N VAL A 25 6.01 -26.30 -19.27
CA VAL A 25 5.53 -25.10 -19.95
C VAL A 25 6.47 -23.92 -19.69
N ALA A 26 6.93 -23.76 -18.45
CA ALA A 26 7.90 -22.72 -18.09
C ALA A 26 9.24 -22.90 -18.82
N LEU A 27 9.74 -24.13 -18.92
CA LEU A 27 10.98 -24.46 -19.62
C LEU A 27 10.87 -24.19 -21.14
N GLN A 28 9.72 -24.55 -21.74
CA GLN A 28 9.46 -24.29 -23.15
C GLN A 28 9.37 -22.78 -23.45
N HIS A 29 8.74 -22.03 -22.55
CA HIS A 29 8.68 -20.57 -22.65
C HIS A 29 10.09 -19.95 -22.57
N ALA A 30 10.88 -20.35 -21.57
CA ALA A 30 12.25 -19.88 -21.39
C ALA A 30 13.16 -20.25 -22.57
N GLN A 31 13.01 -21.44 -23.16
CA GLN A 31 13.77 -21.82 -24.35
C GLN A 31 13.41 -20.96 -25.57
N ARG A 32 12.14 -20.61 -25.73
CA ARG A 32 11.67 -19.73 -26.81
C ARG A 32 12.19 -18.30 -26.64
N GLU A 33 12.13 -17.76 -25.43
CA GLU A 33 12.67 -16.43 -25.12
C GLU A 33 14.18 -16.37 -25.28
N ALA A 34 14.88 -17.39 -24.77
CA ALA A 34 16.30 -17.56 -24.97
C ALA A 34 16.62 -17.53 -26.47
N ALA A 35 15.97 -18.39 -27.28
CA ALA A 35 16.16 -18.49 -28.74
C ALA A 35 15.95 -17.16 -29.47
N ILE A 36 14.97 -16.37 -29.07
CA ILE A 36 14.71 -15.02 -29.59
C ILE A 36 15.86 -14.07 -29.19
N ALA A 37 16.31 -14.13 -27.94
CA ALA A 37 17.34 -13.26 -27.38
C ALA A 37 18.76 -13.48 -27.95
N ALA A 38 19.08 -14.61 -28.60
CA ALA A 38 20.38 -14.79 -29.28
C ALA A 38 20.34 -14.67 -30.81
N GLY A 39 19.28 -14.13 -31.40
CA GLY A 39 19.27 -13.78 -32.83
C GLY A 39 19.29 -14.97 -33.80
N GLY A 40 19.00 -16.20 -33.35
CA GLY A 40 18.96 -17.44 -34.17
C GLY A 40 17.73 -17.58 -35.07
N GLY A 41 17.28 -16.47 -35.67
CA GLY A 41 15.90 -16.22 -36.10
C GLY A 41 15.36 -16.90 -37.36
N SER A 42 15.88 -18.05 -37.84
CA SER A 42 15.24 -18.68 -39.01
C SER A 42 15.27 -20.20 -39.11
N SER A 43 16.32 -20.87 -38.64
CA SER A 43 16.40 -22.34 -38.66
C SER A 43 16.12 -22.97 -37.29
N SER A 44 16.76 -22.45 -36.23
CA SER A 44 16.60 -22.95 -34.86
C SER A 44 15.20 -22.70 -34.30
N SER A 45 14.61 -21.51 -34.52
CA SER A 45 13.27 -21.18 -34.02
C SER A 45 12.16 -22.04 -34.65
N ARG A 46 12.30 -22.43 -35.93
CA ARG A 46 11.34 -23.31 -36.61
C ARG A 46 11.52 -24.75 -36.18
N ALA A 47 12.76 -25.22 -36.03
CA ALA A 47 13.05 -26.56 -35.52
C ALA A 47 12.59 -26.73 -34.05
N ALA A 48 12.85 -25.74 -33.19
CA ALA A 48 12.39 -25.72 -31.80
C ALA A 48 10.85 -25.63 -31.70
N SER A 49 10.20 -24.81 -32.54
CA SER A 49 8.73 -24.74 -32.56
C SER A 49 8.09 -26.05 -33.02
N ARG A 50 8.69 -26.74 -34.01
CA ARG A 50 8.22 -28.06 -34.47
C ARG A 50 8.48 -29.17 -33.45
N ALA A 51 9.64 -29.14 -32.78
CA ALA A 51 9.95 -30.07 -31.70
C ALA A 51 8.99 -29.86 -30.51
N SER A 52 8.78 -28.61 -30.10
CA SER A 52 7.82 -28.22 -29.05
C SER A 52 6.40 -28.67 -29.38
N SER A 53 5.93 -28.46 -30.62
CA SER A 53 4.60 -28.94 -31.04
C SER A 53 4.47 -30.47 -31.02
N GLN A 54 5.58 -31.20 -31.05
CA GLN A 54 5.64 -32.66 -30.98
C GLN A 54 5.92 -33.19 -29.57
N GLY A 55 6.01 -32.33 -28.55
CA GLY A 55 6.37 -32.74 -27.18
C GLY A 55 7.84 -33.16 -27.02
N LEU A 56 8.71 -32.65 -27.90
CA LEU A 56 10.14 -32.94 -27.94
C LEU A 56 10.93 -31.66 -27.59
N LEU A 57 11.85 -31.79 -26.63
CA LEU A 57 12.76 -30.71 -26.24
C LEU A 57 14.08 -30.87 -27.00
N LEU A 58 14.51 -29.80 -27.69
CA LEU A 58 15.79 -29.76 -28.38
C LEU A 58 16.91 -29.44 -27.37
N LEU A 59 17.65 -30.47 -26.96
CA LEU A 59 18.78 -30.36 -26.01
C LEU A 59 20.11 -30.29 -26.76
N ASP A 60 20.24 -29.27 -27.61
CA ASP A 60 21.53 -28.94 -28.17
C ASP A 60 22.40 -28.19 -27.13
N SER A 61 23.70 -28.45 -27.13
CA SER A 61 24.67 -27.80 -26.24
C SER A 61 24.61 -26.27 -26.31
N GLY A 62 24.30 -25.72 -27.50
CA GLY A 62 24.09 -24.30 -27.70
C GLY A 62 22.82 -23.74 -27.03
N SER A 63 21.71 -24.48 -27.04
CA SER A 63 20.45 -24.05 -26.41
C SER A 63 20.54 -24.09 -24.89
N LEU A 64 21.25 -25.07 -24.32
CA LEU A 64 21.56 -25.13 -22.89
C LEU A 64 22.48 -23.99 -22.43
N ALA A 65 23.54 -23.69 -23.19
CA ALA A 65 24.43 -22.56 -22.88
C ALA A 65 23.71 -21.20 -22.97
N GLN A 66 22.73 -21.09 -23.85
CA GLN A 66 21.90 -19.89 -24.00
C GLN A 66 20.89 -19.75 -22.87
N LEU A 67 20.27 -20.86 -22.46
CA LEU A 67 19.36 -20.91 -21.31
C LEU A 67 20.10 -20.59 -20.01
N GLY A 68 21.32 -21.09 -19.82
CA GLY A 68 22.18 -20.72 -18.68
C GLY A 68 22.46 -19.22 -18.62
N ARG A 69 22.77 -18.59 -19.77
CA ARG A 69 22.96 -17.12 -19.84
C ARG A 69 21.68 -16.32 -19.62
N HIS A 70 20.51 -16.89 -19.92
CA HIS A 70 19.22 -16.27 -19.64
C HIS A 70 18.91 -16.33 -18.14
N PHE A 71 19.09 -17.49 -17.50
CA PHE A 71 18.92 -17.65 -16.06
C PHE A 71 19.85 -16.75 -15.26
N GLU A 72 21.12 -16.63 -15.66
CA GLU A 72 22.07 -15.72 -15.00
C GLU A 72 21.58 -14.25 -15.04
N ARG A 73 21.10 -13.78 -16.20
CA ARG A 73 20.53 -12.43 -16.33
C ARG A 73 19.27 -12.24 -15.50
N LEU A 74 18.40 -13.24 -15.46
CA LEU A 74 17.17 -13.22 -14.66
C LEU A 74 17.50 -13.17 -13.17
N MET A 75 18.48 -13.96 -12.70
CA MET A 75 18.94 -13.94 -11.32
C MET A 75 19.54 -12.59 -10.95
N GLN A 76 20.35 -11.98 -11.83
CA GLN A 76 20.88 -10.64 -11.62
C GLN A 76 19.76 -9.58 -11.54
N GLN A 77 18.76 -9.66 -12.41
CA GLN A 77 17.61 -8.77 -12.38
C GLN A 77 16.77 -8.93 -11.11
N ILE A 78 16.52 -10.17 -10.67
CA ILE A 78 15.82 -10.44 -9.40
C ILE A 78 16.61 -9.87 -8.23
N SER A 79 17.93 -10.05 -8.18
CA SER A 79 18.78 -9.48 -7.13
C SER A 79 18.65 -7.96 -7.07
N GLN A 80 18.77 -7.28 -8.21
CA GLN A 80 18.62 -5.83 -8.29
C GLN A 80 17.23 -5.37 -7.84
N GLN A 81 16.19 -6.12 -8.19
CA GLN A 81 14.83 -5.79 -7.81
C GLN A 81 14.57 -6.02 -6.31
N LEU A 82 15.17 -7.05 -5.71
CA LEU A 82 15.13 -7.28 -4.27
C LEU A 82 15.84 -6.17 -3.50
N ASP A 83 17.01 -5.74 -3.97
CA ASP A 83 17.76 -4.62 -3.36
C ASP A 83 16.91 -3.33 -3.42
N HIS A 84 16.31 -3.05 -4.58
CA HIS A 84 15.45 -1.88 -4.76
C HIS A 84 14.21 -1.92 -3.86
N LEU A 85 13.50 -3.06 -3.79
CA LEU A 85 12.34 -3.21 -2.92
C LEU A 85 12.70 -3.07 -1.44
N THR A 86 13.88 -3.55 -1.04
CA THR A 86 14.38 -3.41 0.34
C THR A 86 14.62 -1.94 0.68
N GLU A 87 15.27 -1.19 -0.21
CA GLU A 87 15.49 0.24 -0.04
C GLU A 87 14.16 1.02 0.03
N GLN A 88 13.22 0.73 -0.89
CA GLN A 88 11.90 1.34 -0.88
C GLN A 88 11.11 1.03 0.39
N SER A 89 11.18 -0.21 0.89
CA SER A 89 10.52 -0.60 2.14
C SER A 89 11.06 0.17 3.33
N GLN A 90 12.38 0.38 3.41
CA GLN A 90 13.00 1.20 4.45
C GLN A 90 12.53 2.66 4.37
N GLN A 91 12.50 3.26 3.17
CA GLN A 91 12.03 4.64 2.98
C GLN A 91 10.56 4.81 3.37
N VAL A 92 9.68 3.89 2.95
CA VAL A 92 8.26 3.92 3.30
C VAL A 92 8.08 3.77 4.80
N THR A 93 8.82 2.86 5.43
CA THR A 93 8.76 2.66 6.88
C THR A 93 9.10 3.95 7.62
N MET A 94 10.19 4.63 7.24
CA MET A 94 10.58 5.90 7.85
C MET A 94 9.52 7.00 7.62
N ALA A 95 9.00 7.14 6.41
CA ALA A 95 7.96 8.13 6.11
C ALA A 95 6.67 7.90 6.91
N VAL A 96 6.28 6.63 7.12
CA VAL A 96 5.13 6.28 7.95
C VAL A 96 5.38 6.62 9.42
N TYR A 97 6.58 6.37 9.93
CA TYR A 97 6.95 6.78 11.30
C TYR A 97 6.90 8.31 11.47
N ASP A 98 7.45 9.09 10.54
CA ASP A 98 7.42 10.55 10.59
C ASP A 98 5.98 11.10 10.51
N GLN A 99 5.16 10.55 9.62
CA GLN A 99 3.75 10.93 9.50
C GLN A 99 2.97 10.60 10.77
N ALA A 100 3.17 9.42 11.34
CA ALA A 100 2.53 9.01 12.59
C ALA A 100 2.95 9.91 13.76
N GLY A 101 4.23 10.25 13.85
CA GLY A 101 4.75 11.19 14.85
C GLY A 101 4.08 12.56 14.76
N ASN A 102 4.08 13.17 13.58
CA ASN A 102 3.42 14.46 13.36
C ASN A 102 1.92 14.43 13.66
N LEU A 103 1.23 13.31 13.37
CA LEU A 103 -0.20 13.17 13.67
C LEU A 103 -0.45 13.14 15.18
N ILE A 104 0.39 12.42 15.93
CA ILE A 104 0.29 12.36 17.40
C ILE A 104 0.54 13.74 18.02
N ASP A 105 1.60 14.44 17.60
CA ASP A 105 1.92 15.77 18.12
C ASP A 105 0.77 16.78 17.88
N ASN A 106 0.17 16.72 16.69
CA ASN A 106 -1.01 17.54 16.37
C ASN A 106 -2.24 17.14 17.20
N ALA A 107 -2.47 15.84 17.41
CA ALA A 107 -3.57 15.36 18.23
C ALA A 107 -3.42 15.82 19.69
N ASP A 108 -2.21 15.76 20.25
CA ASP A 108 -1.92 16.23 21.61
C ASP A 108 -2.18 17.74 21.76
N ALA A 109 -1.75 18.54 20.77
CA ALA A 109 -2.03 19.98 20.76
C ALA A 109 -3.55 20.27 20.74
N GLU A 110 -4.31 19.50 19.96
CA GLU A 110 -5.75 19.64 19.88
C GLU A 110 -6.46 19.18 21.17
N ILE A 111 -5.99 18.10 21.80
CA ILE A 111 -6.49 17.63 23.11
C ILE A 111 -6.28 18.71 24.18
N LEU A 112 -5.10 19.33 24.24
CA LEU A 112 -4.80 20.42 25.18
C LEU A 112 -5.71 21.63 24.95
N ARG A 113 -5.96 21.97 23.68
CA ARG A 113 -6.89 23.02 23.31
C ARG A 113 -8.32 22.69 23.77
N PHE A 114 -8.79 21.46 23.58
CA PHE A 114 -10.11 21.04 24.09
C PHE A 114 -10.21 21.14 25.61
N HIS A 115 -9.18 20.69 26.34
CA HIS A 115 -9.14 20.82 27.80
C HIS A 115 -9.23 22.28 28.25
N THR A 116 -8.55 23.18 27.53
CA THR A 116 -8.61 24.63 27.81
C THR A 116 -10.01 25.18 27.56
N ILE A 117 -10.64 24.82 26.44
CA ILE A 117 -12.01 25.24 26.12
C ILE A 117 -13.00 24.74 27.17
N MET A 118 -12.87 23.48 27.63
CA MET A 118 -13.72 22.95 28.69
C MET A 118 -13.56 23.74 29.99
N GLY A 119 -12.33 24.06 30.39
CA GLY A 119 -12.09 24.91 31.57
C GLY A 119 -12.72 26.31 31.42
N GLN A 120 -12.68 26.90 30.23
CA GLN A 120 -13.34 28.19 29.96
C GLN A 120 -14.88 28.08 30.04
N ILE A 121 -15.45 26.94 29.61
CA ILE A 121 -16.90 26.69 29.72
C ILE A 121 -17.31 26.59 31.19
N ASP A 122 -16.55 25.88 32.02
CA ASP A 122 -16.82 25.75 33.46
C ASP A 122 -16.72 27.12 34.18
N GLU A 123 -15.74 27.94 33.80
CA GLU A 123 -15.61 29.32 34.30
C GLU A 123 -16.83 30.18 33.92
N LEU A 124 -17.27 30.09 32.65
CA LEU A 124 -18.47 30.79 32.18
C LEU A 124 -19.73 30.34 32.92
N GLU A 125 -19.88 29.05 33.23
CA GLU A 125 -21.00 28.55 34.03
C GLU A 125 -21.04 29.22 35.41
N THR A 126 -19.88 29.30 36.08
CA THR A 126 -19.75 30.00 37.37
C THR A 126 -20.11 31.49 37.26
N GLU A 127 -19.71 32.14 36.16
CA GLU A 127 -20.05 33.54 35.92
C GLU A 127 -21.55 33.74 35.66
N PHE A 128 -22.19 32.84 34.92
CA PHE A 128 -23.64 32.88 34.71
C PHE A 128 -24.44 32.71 36.01
N ASP A 129 -23.98 31.86 36.92
CA ASP A 129 -24.58 31.73 38.25
C ASP A 129 -24.47 33.01 39.07
N ARG A 130 -23.31 33.69 39.01
CA ARG A 130 -23.15 35.02 39.63
C ARG A 130 -24.12 36.03 39.02
N ILE A 131 -24.29 36.05 37.71
CA ILE A 131 -25.25 36.94 37.03
C ILE A 131 -26.69 36.63 37.48
N ARG A 132 -27.04 35.35 37.62
CA ARG A 132 -28.34 34.92 38.13
C ARG A 132 -28.59 35.45 39.54
N HIS A 133 -27.61 35.31 40.43
CA HIS A 133 -27.70 35.82 41.79
C HIS A 133 -27.91 37.34 41.83
N ILE A 134 -27.17 38.10 41.02
CA ILE A 134 -27.34 39.55 40.90
C ILE A 134 -28.76 39.89 40.42
N ARG A 135 -29.29 39.15 39.45
CA ARG A 135 -30.66 39.36 38.94
C ARG A 135 -31.70 39.18 40.04
N ASP A 136 -31.53 38.20 40.93
CA ASP A 136 -32.43 37.97 42.05
C ASP A 136 -32.35 39.09 43.10
N ILE A 137 -31.16 39.61 43.37
CA ILE A 137 -30.98 40.81 44.22
C ILE A 137 -31.72 42.02 43.62
N VAL A 138 -31.56 42.29 42.33
CA VAL A 138 -32.24 43.42 41.64
C VAL A 138 -33.76 43.27 41.70
N ARG A 139 -34.28 42.05 41.54
CA ARG A 139 -35.71 41.76 41.72
C ARG A 139 -36.17 42.07 43.14
N GLY A 140 -35.40 41.67 44.15
CA GLY A 140 -35.69 41.98 45.56
C GLY A 140 -35.71 43.49 45.85
N PHE A 141 -34.76 44.25 45.32
CA PHE A 141 -34.77 45.71 45.44
C PHE A 141 -36.00 46.34 44.78
N ARG A 142 -36.37 45.88 43.57
CA ARG A 142 -37.56 46.37 42.88
C ARG A 142 -38.84 46.11 43.67
N HIS A 143 -38.96 44.95 44.32
CA HIS A 143 -40.09 44.65 45.21
C HIS A 143 -40.16 45.62 46.40
N ARG A 144 -39.03 45.84 47.08
CA ARG A 144 -38.96 46.73 48.25
C ARG A 144 -39.31 48.18 47.89
N VAL A 145 -38.89 48.65 46.71
CA VAL A 145 -39.27 49.99 46.20
C VAL A 145 -40.78 50.06 45.98
N GLN A 146 -41.39 49.04 45.36
CA GLN A 146 -42.84 49.00 45.14
C GLN A 146 -43.64 48.96 46.45
N GLU A 147 -43.16 48.24 47.48
CA GLU A 147 -43.80 48.24 48.80
C GLU A 147 -43.70 49.60 49.48
N MET A 148 -42.55 50.26 49.38
CA MET A 148 -42.34 51.60 49.93
C MET A 148 -43.23 52.64 49.25
N GLU A 149 -43.35 52.58 47.92
CA GLU A 149 -44.24 53.45 47.13
C GLU A 149 -45.70 53.29 47.58
N ARG A 150 -46.18 52.04 47.70
CA ARG A 150 -47.54 51.76 48.22
C ARG A 150 -47.76 52.25 49.64
N ALA A 151 -46.76 52.10 50.52
CA ALA A 151 -46.85 52.57 51.89
C ALA A 151 -46.88 54.11 51.96
N LEU A 152 -46.13 54.78 51.07
CA LEU A 152 -46.15 56.23 50.95
C LEU A 152 -47.52 56.73 50.48
N ASP A 153 -48.06 56.12 49.43
CA ASP A 153 -49.39 56.43 48.89
C ASP A 153 -50.48 56.25 49.95
N ALA A 154 -50.44 55.15 50.71
CA ALA A 154 -51.38 54.87 51.79
C ALA A 154 -51.25 55.82 53.00
N SER A 155 -50.09 56.47 53.18
CA SER A 155 -49.88 57.47 54.23
C SER A 155 -50.30 58.89 53.84
N GLN A 156 -50.44 59.16 52.53
CA GLN A 156 -50.87 60.44 51.98
C GLN A 156 -52.39 60.55 51.77
N SER A 157 -53.11 59.41 51.82
CA SER A 157 -54.58 59.33 51.79
C SER A 157 -55.19 59.39 53.20
#